data_AF-A0A5N6SVF0-F1
#
_entry.id   AF-A0A5N6SVF0-F1
#
_cell.length_a   1.000
_cell.length_b   1.000
_cell.length_c   1.000
_cell.angle_alpha   90.00
_cell.angle_beta   90.00
_cell.angle_gamma   90.00
#
_symmetry.space_group_name_H-M   'P 1'
#
loop_
_entity.id
_entity.type
_entity.pdbx_description
1 polymer ?
#
loop_
_entity_poly.entity_id
_entity_poly.type
_entity_poly.pdbx_seq_one_letter_code
_entity_poly.pdbx_strand_id
1 'polypeptide(L)'
;MRKPSLAFVSVPRVDMRVSGQFEGLLDPLLSKLEVFRSKGSDRVAVPCLAQQVPMVLKCFPNAVLIKQISNEADAQASMRSVTMIPELGFKFRMELSFACHITSAVCTITRGTAVQGPWITSLLYKPTPTDVWVFGEVASICGSQEDFSQAKNMSSVLREDLEQKASLQNEALIVAAALLEQHPTDGRTYAEILFNLTTVAEKTAWLGEYFTRFFALMLQPLVRYEIALDAHMQNVVVRICTETGYIKGFAIRDVKFHKPTLLKKGFNVDWEVEGSLTLTDEIISVWSIASHTIVQSHIAGDIYPMQLEAQGGWGVAREALTEMLAKDSSKTAKLLLKYFLKGTVALKCFFRMIVEGVYRYMSTGP
;
A
#
# COMPACT_ATOMS: atom_id res chain seq x y z
N MET A 1 2.13 -16.12 10.03
CA MET A 1 1.17 -17.08 9.44
C MET A 1 1.35 -17.03 7.94
N ARG A 2 1.97 -18.05 7.32
CA ARG A 2 2.32 -18.02 5.88
C ARG A 2 1.15 -18.45 4.99
N LYS A 3 0.42 -19.49 5.38
CA LYS A 3 -0.77 -19.99 4.69
C LYS A 3 -2.00 -19.86 5.59
N PRO A 4 -2.70 -18.71 5.59
CA PRO A 4 -3.85 -18.51 6.46
C PRO A 4 -5.05 -19.35 6.00
N SER A 5 -5.86 -19.79 6.96
CA SER A 5 -7.21 -20.30 6.66
C SER A 5 -8.14 -19.12 6.40
N LEU A 6 -8.99 -19.26 5.37
CA LEU A 6 -10.02 -18.28 5.05
C LEU A 6 -11.40 -18.83 5.42
N ALA A 7 -12.32 -17.93 5.75
CA ALA A 7 -13.71 -18.22 5.98
C ALA A 7 -14.57 -17.38 5.02
N PHE A 8 -15.66 -17.97 4.55
CA PHE A 8 -16.69 -17.27 3.80
C PHE A 8 -17.93 -17.18 4.67
N VAL A 9 -18.38 -15.95 4.88
CA VAL A 9 -19.50 -15.65 5.77
C VAL A 9 -20.62 -15.03 4.96
N SER A 10 -21.83 -15.54 5.12
CA SER A 10 -23.04 -14.96 4.56
C SER A 10 -23.55 -13.89 5.51
N VAL A 11 -23.74 -12.66 5.04
CA VAL A 11 -24.23 -11.52 5.83
C VAL A 11 -25.45 -10.91 5.13
N PRO A 12 -26.47 -10.41 5.87
CA PRO A 12 -27.52 -9.62 5.25
C PRO A 12 -26.95 -8.44 4.46
N ARG A 13 -27.48 -8.21 3.26
CA ARG A 13 -27.04 -7.13 2.38
C ARG A 13 -27.23 -5.75 3.01
N VAL A 14 -28.27 -5.59 3.82
CA VAL A 14 -28.57 -4.34 4.56
C VAL A 14 -27.46 -3.97 5.55
N ASP A 15 -26.72 -4.97 6.06
CA ASP A 15 -25.60 -4.80 7.00
C ASP A 15 -24.27 -4.50 6.28
N MET A 16 -24.27 -4.46 4.94
CA MET A 16 -23.06 -4.32 4.13
C MET A 16 -23.18 -3.17 3.13
N ARG A 17 -22.06 -2.48 2.90
CA ARG A 17 -21.89 -1.51 1.80
C ARG A 17 -20.89 -2.09 0.80
N VAL A 18 -21.32 -2.20 -0.45
CA VAL A 18 -20.52 -2.71 -1.57
C VAL A 18 -20.04 -1.53 -2.42
N SER A 19 -18.78 -1.54 -2.83
CA SER A 19 -18.19 -0.61 -3.80
C SER A 19 -17.60 -1.38 -4.97
N GLY A 20 -17.81 -0.88 -6.19
CA GLY A 20 -17.42 -1.59 -7.42
C GLY A 20 -18.19 -2.90 -7.64
N GLN A 21 -17.67 -3.77 -8.51
CA GLN A 21 -18.31 -5.05 -8.87
C GLN A 21 -17.87 -6.21 -7.95
N PHE A 22 -17.79 -5.96 -6.63
CA PHE A 22 -17.18 -6.89 -5.66
C PHE A 22 -17.68 -8.33 -5.80
N GLU A 23 -19.00 -8.53 -5.82
CA GLU A 23 -19.60 -9.85 -5.83
C GLU A 23 -19.35 -10.60 -7.14
N GLY A 24 -19.43 -9.90 -8.27
CA GLY A 24 -19.20 -10.46 -9.59
C GLY A 24 -17.72 -10.79 -9.83
N LEU A 25 -16.80 -9.99 -9.26
CA LEU A 25 -15.37 -10.30 -9.29
C LEU A 25 -15.01 -11.47 -8.37
N LEU A 26 -15.73 -11.65 -7.26
CA LEU A 26 -15.51 -12.75 -6.31
C LEU A 26 -16.16 -14.07 -6.77
N ASP A 27 -17.22 -14.02 -7.57
CA ASP A 27 -18.01 -15.17 -8.02
C ASP A 27 -17.20 -16.33 -8.64
N PRO A 28 -16.22 -16.08 -9.53
CA PRO A 28 -15.39 -17.15 -10.09
C PRO A 28 -14.62 -17.91 -9.01
N LEU A 29 -14.14 -17.23 -7.97
CA LEU A 29 -13.44 -17.85 -6.86
C LEU A 29 -14.39 -18.70 -6.01
N LEU A 30 -15.56 -18.18 -5.67
CA LEU A 30 -16.55 -18.93 -4.89
C LEU A 30 -17.01 -20.19 -5.60
N SER A 31 -17.18 -20.13 -6.92
CA SER A 31 -17.56 -21.27 -7.74
C SER A 31 -16.51 -22.37 -7.69
N LYS A 32 -15.23 -22.02 -7.88
CA LYS A 32 -14.10 -22.97 -7.79
C LYS A 32 -13.94 -23.57 -6.39
N LEU A 33 -14.22 -22.77 -5.36
CA LEU A 33 -14.16 -23.22 -3.96
C LEU A 33 -15.45 -23.90 -3.49
N GLU A 34 -16.44 -24.09 -4.35
CA GLU A 34 -17.74 -24.68 -4.00
C GLU A 34 -18.38 -23.99 -2.77
N VAL A 35 -18.32 -22.66 -2.74
CA VAL A 35 -18.96 -21.84 -1.70
C VAL A 35 -20.35 -21.48 -2.18
N PHE A 36 -21.35 -22.23 -1.70
CA PHE A 36 -22.73 -22.02 -2.10
C PHE A 36 -23.30 -20.74 -1.49
N ARG A 37 -23.82 -19.85 -2.34
CA ARG A 37 -24.60 -18.68 -1.91
C ARG A 37 -26.05 -19.11 -1.65
N SER A 38 -26.69 -18.52 -0.65
CA SER A 38 -28.16 -18.57 -0.56
C SER A 38 -28.75 -17.94 -1.83
N LYS A 39 -29.73 -18.58 -2.46
CA LYS A 39 -30.32 -18.16 -3.74
C LYS A 39 -31.07 -16.80 -3.70
N GLY A 40 -31.02 -16.06 -2.59
CA GLY A 40 -31.68 -14.76 -2.41
C GLY A 40 -30.73 -13.57 -2.57
N SER A 41 -31.26 -12.45 -3.09
CA SER A 41 -30.53 -11.17 -3.24
C SER A 41 -30.31 -10.43 -1.91
N ASP A 42 -30.89 -10.93 -0.82
CA ASP A 42 -30.90 -10.32 0.51
C ASP A 42 -29.61 -10.57 1.30
N ARG A 43 -28.72 -11.44 0.83
CA ARG A 43 -27.45 -11.78 1.48
C ARG A 43 -26.27 -11.68 0.53
N VAL A 44 -25.08 -11.50 1.11
CA VAL A 44 -23.81 -11.44 0.39
C VAL A 44 -22.78 -12.32 1.07
N ALA A 45 -21.94 -13.00 0.28
CA ALA A 45 -20.82 -13.78 0.76
C ALA A 45 -19.58 -12.89 0.89
N VAL A 46 -18.99 -12.84 2.08
CA VAL A 46 -17.84 -12.01 2.40
C VAL A 46 -16.69 -12.91 2.87
N PRO A 47 -15.51 -12.86 2.20
CA PRO A 47 -14.34 -13.56 2.69
C PRO A 47 -13.76 -12.82 3.90
N CYS A 48 -13.27 -13.58 4.87
CA CYS A 48 -12.49 -13.08 6.00
C CYS A 48 -11.44 -14.12 6.41
N LEU A 49 -10.48 -13.73 7.25
CA LEU A 49 -9.59 -14.70 7.88
C LEU A 49 -10.39 -15.59 8.82
N ALA A 50 -10.08 -16.89 8.90
CA ALA A 50 -10.78 -17.79 9.81
C ALA A 50 -10.71 -17.33 11.27
N GLN A 51 -9.57 -16.73 11.67
CA GLN A 51 -9.39 -16.16 13.01
C GLN A 51 -10.26 -14.91 13.27
N GLN A 52 -10.77 -14.26 12.23
CA GLN A 52 -11.65 -13.09 12.33
C GLN A 52 -13.11 -13.47 12.60
N VAL A 53 -13.50 -14.73 12.33
CA VAL A 53 -14.89 -15.21 12.44
C VAL A 53 -15.53 -14.92 13.81
N PRO A 54 -14.89 -15.14 14.96
CA PRO A 54 -15.50 -14.83 16.26
C PRO A 54 -15.86 -13.35 16.41
N MET A 55 -14.99 -12.45 15.93
CA MET A 55 -15.26 -11.02 15.96
C MET A 55 -16.37 -10.61 14.98
N VAL A 56 -16.39 -11.24 13.81
CA VAL A 56 -17.47 -11.08 12.83
C VAL A 56 -18.81 -11.47 13.44
N LEU A 57 -18.95 -12.65 14.03
CA LEU A 57 -20.22 -13.12 14.58
C LEU A 57 -20.68 -12.26 15.77
N LYS A 58 -19.72 -11.69 16.52
CA LYS A 58 -20.01 -10.74 17.59
C LYS A 58 -20.54 -9.39 17.07
N CYS A 59 -19.94 -8.84 16.01
CA CYS A 59 -20.33 -7.53 15.46
C CYS A 59 -21.47 -7.60 14.43
N PHE A 60 -21.72 -8.77 13.86
CA PHE A 60 -22.72 -9.05 12.84
C PHE A 60 -23.52 -10.30 13.26
N PRO A 61 -24.48 -10.17 14.19
CA PRO A 61 -25.15 -11.33 14.79
C PRO A 61 -25.97 -12.16 13.80
N ASN A 62 -26.37 -11.56 12.67
CA ASN A 62 -27.08 -12.24 11.58
C ASN A 62 -26.13 -12.87 10.55
N ALA A 63 -24.82 -12.80 10.77
CA ALA A 63 -23.83 -13.42 9.91
C ALA A 63 -23.80 -14.94 10.15
N VAL A 64 -23.65 -15.70 9.06
CA VAL A 64 -23.64 -17.17 9.10
C VAL A 64 -22.38 -17.66 8.39
N LEU A 65 -21.58 -18.47 9.06
CA LEU A 65 -20.43 -19.12 8.44
C LEU A 65 -20.90 -20.11 7.37
N ILE A 66 -20.42 -19.94 6.13
CA ILE A 66 -20.77 -20.81 4.99
C ILE A 66 -19.75 -21.95 4.88
N LYS A 67 -18.47 -21.58 4.78
CA LYS A 67 -17.37 -22.51 4.51
C LYS A 67 -16.07 -21.97 5.07
N GLN A 68 -15.17 -22.86 5.48
CA GLN A 68 -13.77 -22.55 5.75
C GLN A 68 -12.88 -23.33 4.79
N ILE A 69 -11.79 -22.70 4.37
CA ILE A 69 -10.77 -23.28 3.51
C ILE A 69 -9.40 -23.07 4.15
N SER A 70 -8.46 -23.97 3.87
CA SER A 70 -7.09 -23.92 4.40
C SER A 70 -6.11 -24.25 3.30
N ASN A 71 -4.91 -23.66 3.35
CA ASN A 71 -3.83 -23.85 2.37
C ASN A 71 -4.12 -23.38 0.93
N GLU A 72 -5.21 -22.64 0.73
CA GLU A 72 -5.63 -22.09 -0.58
C GLU A 72 -5.12 -20.64 -0.80
N ALA A 73 -4.41 -20.07 0.16
CA ALA A 73 -3.89 -18.72 0.08
C ALA A 73 -2.55 -18.58 0.79
N ASP A 74 -1.74 -17.63 0.33
CA ASP A 74 -0.52 -17.17 0.99
C ASP A 74 -0.74 -15.76 1.54
N ALA A 75 -0.34 -15.55 2.80
CA ALA A 75 -0.32 -14.25 3.42
C ALA A 75 0.86 -13.43 2.91
N GLN A 76 0.62 -12.14 2.69
CA GLN A 76 1.65 -11.16 2.35
C GLN A 76 2.21 -10.50 3.62
N ALA A 77 3.13 -9.54 3.45
CA ALA A 77 3.83 -8.87 4.56
C ALA A 77 2.89 -8.24 5.61
N SER A 78 1.70 -7.77 5.21
CA SER A 78 0.70 -7.19 6.12
C SER A 78 -0.08 -8.23 6.93
N MET A 79 0.13 -9.53 6.69
CA MET A 79 -0.62 -10.71 7.17
C MET A 79 -2.10 -10.77 6.76
N ARG A 80 -2.75 -9.62 6.60
CA ARG A 80 -4.17 -9.48 6.26
C ARG A 80 -4.43 -9.40 4.76
N SER A 81 -3.39 -9.09 3.97
CA SER A 81 -3.44 -9.18 2.52
C SER A 81 -3.05 -10.59 2.12
N VAL A 82 -3.89 -11.25 1.33
CA VAL A 82 -3.69 -12.64 0.90
C VAL A 82 -3.75 -12.73 -0.62
N THR A 83 -2.93 -13.62 -1.17
CA THR A 83 -2.98 -14.03 -2.58
C THR A 83 -3.48 -15.47 -2.62
N MET A 84 -4.48 -15.76 -3.46
CA MET A 84 -4.96 -17.12 -3.65
C MET A 84 -3.94 -17.94 -4.44
N ILE A 85 -3.91 -19.25 -4.24
CA ILE A 85 -3.01 -20.12 -5.02
C ILE A 85 -3.31 -20.01 -6.53
N PRO A 86 -2.30 -20.11 -7.41
CA PRO A 86 -2.46 -19.88 -8.85
C PRO A 86 -3.52 -20.77 -9.53
N GLU A 87 -3.74 -21.98 -9.04
CA GLU A 87 -4.70 -22.97 -9.56
C GLU A 87 -6.15 -22.44 -9.50
N LEU A 88 -6.44 -21.58 -8.53
CA LEU A 88 -7.74 -20.93 -8.41
C LEU A 88 -7.92 -19.83 -9.46
N GLY A 89 -6.88 -19.44 -10.20
CA GLY A 89 -6.95 -18.47 -11.31
C GLY A 89 -7.61 -17.14 -10.92
N PHE A 90 -7.53 -16.78 -9.64
CA PHE A 90 -8.13 -15.57 -9.10
C PHE A 90 -7.16 -14.41 -9.31
N LYS A 91 -7.60 -13.39 -10.05
CA LYS A 91 -6.74 -12.31 -10.55
C LYS A 91 -6.50 -11.17 -9.55
N PHE A 92 -6.99 -11.33 -8.32
CA PHE A 92 -6.98 -10.29 -7.32
C PHE A 92 -6.34 -10.79 -6.04
N ARG A 93 -5.69 -9.88 -5.34
CA ARG A 93 -5.33 -10.04 -3.94
C ARG A 93 -6.50 -9.57 -3.09
N MET A 94 -6.68 -10.18 -1.92
CA MET A 94 -7.71 -9.77 -0.97
C MET A 94 -7.05 -9.13 0.24
N GLU A 95 -7.45 -7.91 0.58
CA GLU A 95 -7.16 -7.34 1.89
C GLU A 95 -8.36 -7.58 2.80
N LEU A 96 -8.12 -8.18 3.96
CA LEU A 96 -9.17 -8.61 4.86
C LEU A 96 -9.07 -7.86 6.19
N SER A 97 -10.21 -7.59 6.84
CA SER A 97 -10.17 -7.11 8.22
C SER A 97 -9.58 -8.18 9.14
N PHE A 98 -8.62 -7.76 9.97
CA PHE A 98 -7.99 -8.62 10.96
C PHE A 98 -7.88 -7.91 12.30
N ALA A 99 -8.61 -8.38 13.31
CA ALA A 99 -8.61 -7.87 14.67
C ALA A 99 -7.36 -8.33 15.44
N CYS A 100 -6.19 -7.99 14.90
CA CYS A 100 -4.88 -8.24 15.47
C CYS A 100 -4.10 -6.93 15.49
N HIS A 101 -3.32 -6.71 16.54
CA HIS A 101 -2.36 -5.63 16.58
C HIS A 101 -1.09 -6.05 15.86
N ILE A 102 -0.73 -5.33 14.80
CA ILE A 102 0.60 -5.40 14.18
C ILE A 102 1.21 -4.01 14.33
N THR A 103 2.36 -3.93 15.00
CA THR A 103 2.91 -2.67 15.52
C THR A 103 1.95 -2.01 16.53
N SER A 104 1.54 -0.75 16.31
CA SER A 104 0.56 -0.04 17.16
C SER A 104 -0.88 -0.10 16.65
N ALA A 105 -1.11 -0.58 15.42
CA ALA A 105 -2.42 -0.49 14.77
C ALA A 105 -3.18 -1.81 14.80
N VAL A 106 -4.50 -1.72 14.95
CA VAL A 106 -5.40 -2.85 14.68
C VAL A 106 -5.59 -2.98 13.17
N CYS A 107 -5.28 -4.15 12.62
CA CYS A 107 -5.31 -4.46 11.19
C CYS A 107 -6.72 -4.58 10.57
N THR A 108 -7.70 -3.88 11.11
CA THR A 108 -9.04 -3.69 10.52
C THR A 108 -9.03 -2.67 9.37
N ILE A 109 -10.00 -2.74 8.46
CA ILE A 109 -10.16 -1.80 7.35
C ILE A 109 -11.35 -0.88 7.65
N THR A 110 -11.17 0.43 7.50
CA THR A 110 -12.27 1.38 7.75
C THR A 110 -13.19 1.50 6.55
N ARG A 111 -14.43 1.93 6.80
CA ARG A 111 -15.39 2.28 5.75
C ARG A 111 -14.81 3.28 4.74
N GLY A 112 -14.15 4.33 5.23
CA GLY A 112 -13.52 5.34 4.37
C GLY A 112 -12.48 4.71 3.45
N THR A 113 -11.56 3.91 3.99
CA THR A 113 -10.56 3.19 3.19
C THR A 113 -11.22 2.27 2.16
N ALA A 114 -12.14 1.40 2.59
CA ALA A 114 -12.74 0.40 1.71
C ALA A 114 -13.53 1.03 0.56
N VAL A 115 -14.41 1.98 0.83
CA VAL A 115 -15.36 2.49 -0.18
C VAL A 115 -14.68 3.30 -1.29
N GLN A 116 -13.60 4.02 -0.97
CA GLN A 116 -12.97 4.99 -1.87
C GLN A 116 -11.96 4.38 -2.83
N GLY A 117 -11.44 3.19 -2.54
CA GLY A 117 -10.41 2.49 -3.32
C GLY A 117 -10.63 2.53 -4.84
N PRO A 118 -11.79 2.08 -5.36
CA PRO A 118 -12.08 2.08 -6.80
C PRO A 118 -11.99 3.46 -7.47
N TRP A 119 -12.42 4.51 -6.76
CA TRP A 119 -12.37 5.89 -7.26
C TRP A 119 -10.95 6.42 -7.26
N ILE A 120 -10.20 6.15 -6.20
CA ILE A 120 -8.78 6.50 -6.07
C ILE A 120 -7.97 5.84 -7.20
N THR A 121 -8.16 4.53 -7.43
CA THR A 121 -7.51 3.79 -8.51
C THR A 121 -7.76 4.46 -9.85
N SER A 122 -9.02 4.79 -10.15
CA SER A 122 -9.42 5.43 -11.41
C SER A 122 -8.78 6.82 -11.57
N LEU A 123 -8.69 7.58 -10.48
CA LEU A 123 -8.07 8.91 -10.48
C LEU A 123 -6.56 8.83 -10.75
N LEU A 124 -5.87 7.83 -10.20
CA LEU A 124 -4.41 7.71 -10.25
C LEU A 124 -3.86 7.43 -11.65
N TYR A 125 -4.64 6.91 -12.60
CA TYR A 125 -4.15 6.64 -13.95
C TYR A 125 -3.62 7.88 -14.70
N LYS A 126 -4.19 9.07 -14.44
CA LYS A 126 -3.79 10.31 -15.10
C LYS A 126 -2.51 10.96 -14.50
N PRO A 127 -2.37 11.12 -13.18
CA PRO A 127 -1.21 11.78 -12.59
C PRO A 127 0.03 10.87 -12.48
N THR A 128 -0.14 9.55 -12.58
CA THR A 128 0.92 8.57 -12.35
C THR A 128 1.68 8.25 -13.65
N PRO A 129 3.02 8.30 -13.67
CA PRO A 129 3.80 7.90 -14.85
C PRO A 129 3.56 6.46 -15.28
N THR A 130 3.72 6.14 -16.57
CA THR A 130 3.51 4.78 -17.12
C THR A 130 4.41 3.71 -16.48
N ASP A 131 5.59 4.11 -16.01
CA ASP A 131 6.54 3.23 -15.33
C ASP A 131 6.21 3.02 -13.84
N VAL A 132 5.18 3.69 -13.33
CA VAL A 132 4.62 3.47 -11.99
C VAL A 132 3.28 2.76 -12.14
N TRP A 133 3.23 1.48 -11.80
CA TRP A 133 1.98 0.75 -11.73
C TRP A 133 1.26 1.01 -10.42
N VAL A 134 -0.06 0.92 -10.44
CA VAL A 134 -0.88 1.03 -9.23
C VAL A 134 -1.41 -0.37 -8.94
N PHE A 135 -1.27 -0.86 -7.71
CA PHE A 135 -2.04 -1.99 -7.24
C PHE A 135 -3.47 -1.51 -6.97
N GLY A 136 -4.26 -1.41 -8.03
CA GLY A 136 -5.58 -0.80 -7.97
C GLY A 136 -6.53 -1.56 -7.07
N GLU A 137 -7.15 -0.88 -6.12
CA GLU A 137 -8.33 -1.39 -5.43
C GLU A 137 -9.52 -1.26 -6.39
N VAL A 138 -10.07 -2.38 -6.87
CA VAL A 138 -11.09 -2.37 -7.94
C VAL A 138 -12.50 -2.59 -7.42
N ALA A 139 -12.63 -3.21 -6.25
CA ALA A 139 -13.89 -3.39 -5.58
C ALA A 139 -13.67 -3.65 -4.08
N SER A 140 -14.70 -3.41 -3.28
CA SER A 140 -14.65 -3.67 -1.85
C SER A 140 -16.03 -3.91 -1.27
N ILE A 141 -16.04 -4.45 -0.05
CA ILE A 141 -17.22 -4.55 0.78
C ILE A 141 -16.84 -4.24 2.22
N CYS A 142 -17.69 -3.53 2.95
CA CYS A 142 -17.49 -3.25 4.37
C CYS A 142 -18.82 -3.21 5.13
N GLY A 143 -18.78 -3.31 6.47
CA GLY A 143 -19.97 -3.13 7.30
C GLY A 143 -20.65 -1.77 7.06
N SER A 144 -21.98 -1.75 7.09
CA SER A 144 -22.81 -0.55 6.90
C SER A 144 -23.19 0.14 8.21
N GLN A 145 -22.88 -0.47 9.37
CA GLN A 145 -23.25 0.06 10.69
C GLN A 145 -22.71 1.47 10.92
N GLU A 146 -23.45 2.28 11.68
CA GLU A 146 -23.02 3.62 12.10
C GLU A 146 -21.81 3.56 13.05
N ASP A 147 -21.77 2.56 13.94
CA ASP A 147 -20.62 2.33 14.81
C ASP A 147 -19.42 1.84 13.99
N PHE A 148 -18.51 2.78 13.70
CA PHE A 148 -17.26 2.52 13.00
C PHE A 148 -16.40 1.44 13.64
N SER A 149 -16.47 1.26 14.97
CA SER A 149 -15.71 0.25 15.69
C SER A 149 -16.20 -1.16 15.37
N GLN A 150 -17.49 -1.32 15.10
CA GLN A 150 -18.12 -2.57 14.67
C GLN A 150 -17.95 -2.80 13.17
N ALA A 151 -18.29 -1.79 12.35
CA ALA A 151 -18.28 -1.88 10.89
C ALA A 151 -16.94 -2.34 10.31
N LYS A 152 -15.82 -1.89 10.89
CA LYS A 152 -14.45 -2.22 10.46
C LYS A 152 -14.07 -3.69 10.65
N ASN A 153 -14.83 -4.48 11.41
CA ASN A 153 -14.53 -5.89 11.66
C ASN A 153 -14.96 -6.83 10.54
N MET A 154 -15.78 -6.35 9.60
CA MET A 154 -16.10 -7.04 8.36
C MET A 154 -15.79 -6.13 7.19
N SER A 155 -14.64 -6.31 6.57
CA SER A 155 -14.30 -5.64 5.33
C SER A 155 -13.38 -6.51 4.49
N SER A 156 -13.56 -6.43 3.18
CA SER A 156 -12.73 -7.08 2.19
C SER A 156 -12.53 -6.15 1.00
N VAL A 157 -11.29 -6.01 0.54
CA VAL A 157 -10.92 -5.20 -0.63
C VAL A 157 -10.27 -6.11 -1.65
N LEU A 158 -10.73 -6.03 -2.90
CA LEU A 158 -10.12 -6.70 -4.04
C LEU A 158 -9.13 -5.73 -4.69
N ARG A 159 -7.87 -6.12 -4.72
CA ARG A 159 -6.76 -5.34 -5.27
C ARG A 159 -6.16 -6.10 -6.44
N GLU A 160 -5.81 -5.42 -7.53
CA GLU A 160 -5.21 -6.03 -8.72
C GLU A 160 -3.97 -6.84 -8.35
N ASP A 161 -3.82 -8.03 -8.93
CA ASP A 161 -2.57 -8.75 -8.89
C ASP A 161 -1.72 -8.45 -10.14
N LEU A 162 -0.52 -7.93 -9.92
CA LEU A 162 0.37 -7.49 -10.99
C LEU A 162 1.38 -8.57 -11.40
N GLU A 163 1.45 -9.73 -10.72
CA GLU A 163 2.43 -10.79 -11.02
C GLU A 163 2.28 -11.30 -12.46
N GLN A 164 1.06 -11.54 -12.94
CA GLN A 164 0.83 -12.00 -14.32
C GLN A 164 1.31 -10.95 -15.33
N LYS A 165 1.04 -9.66 -15.06
CA LYS A 165 1.49 -8.57 -15.93
C LYS A 165 3.01 -8.48 -15.97
N ALA A 166 3.67 -8.62 -14.82
CA ALA A 166 5.12 -8.60 -14.71
C ALA A 166 5.76 -9.77 -15.47
N SER A 167 5.24 -10.98 -15.27
CA SER A 167 5.71 -12.19 -15.98
C SER A 167 5.61 -12.05 -17.49
N LEU A 168 4.50 -11.53 -18.02
CA LEU A 168 4.32 -11.26 -19.46
C LEU A 168 5.29 -10.20 -20.02
N GLN A 169 5.89 -9.37 -19.16
CA GLN A 169 6.85 -8.33 -19.53
C GLN A 169 8.30 -8.69 -19.19
N ASN A 170 8.57 -9.94 -18.78
CA ASN A 170 9.89 -10.37 -18.32
C ASN A 170 10.40 -9.50 -17.14
N GLU A 171 9.49 -9.22 -16.22
CA GLU A 171 9.73 -8.46 -15.01
C GLU A 171 9.42 -9.31 -13.76
N ALA A 172 10.23 -9.14 -12.72
CA ALA A 172 9.97 -9.61 -11.38
C ALA A 172 9.49 -8.44 -10.50
N LEU A 173 8.57 -8.73 -9.58
CA LEU A 173 8.06 -7.79 -8.60
C LEU A 173 8.66 -8.09 -7.24
N ILE A 174 9.39 -7.12 -6.67
CA ILE A 174 10.01 -7.29 -5.35
C ILE A 174 9.59 -6.13 -4.45
N VAL A 175 8.97 -6.42 -3.32
CA VAL A 175 8.68 -5.40 -2.29
C VAL A 175 10.00 -4.73 -1.89
N ALA A 176 10.08 -3.40 -1.92
CA ALA A 176 11.35 -2.69 -1.69
C ALA A 176 11.95 -3.04 -0.32
N ALA A 177 11.12 -3.20 0.71
CA ALA A 177 11.59 -3.64 2.03
C ALA A 177 12.33 -4.99 1.97
N ALA A 178 11.84 -5.94 1.16
CA ALA A 178 12.43 -7.27 1.05
C ALA A 178 13.81 -7.26 0.39
N LEU A 179 14.12 -6.28 -0.47
CA LEU A 179 15.46 -6.12 -1.05
C LEU A 179 16.51 -5.77 0.01
N LEU A 180 16.10 -5.07 1.07
CA LEU A 180 17.00 -4.52 2.08
C LEU A 180 17.03 -5.36 3.36
N GLU A 181 16.22 -6.41 3.44
CA GLU A 181 16.34 -7.45 4.45
C GLU A 181 17.71 -8.14 4.33
N GLN A 182 18.34 -8.38 5.48
CA GLN A 182 19.65 -9.02 5.56
C GLN A 182 19.49 -10.54 5.60
N HIS A 183 20.30 -11.23 4.81
CA HIS A 183 20.35 -12.68 4.84
C HIS A 183 20.87 -13.15 6.21
N PRO A 184 20.16 -14.03 6.93
CA PRO A 184 20.47 -14.35 8.33
C PRO A 184 21.88 -14.86 8.62
N THR A 185 22.54 -15.46 7.62
CA THR A 185 23.88 -16.04 7.78
C THR A 185 25.02 -15.18 7.24
N ASP A 186 24.72 -14.26 6.34
CA ASP A 186 25.72 -13.50 5.55
C ASP A 186 25.74 -12.02 5.98
N GLY A 187 24.62 -11.52 6.53
CA GLY A 187 24.47 -10.11 6.91
C GLY A 187 24.34 -9.16 5.71
N ARG A 188 24.67 -9.62 4.49
CA ARG A 188 24.36 -8.92 3.23
C ARG A 188 22.86 -8.84 3.00
N THR A 189 22.42 -7.69 2.49
CA THR A 189 21.06 -7.47 2.00
C THR A 189 20.77 -8.32 0.76
N TYR A 190 19.49 -8.62 0.51
CA TYR A 190 19.11 -9.31 -0.73
C TYR A 190 19.45 -8.51 -1.99
N ALA A 191 19.46 -7.18 -1.94
CA ALA A 191 19.95 -6.36 -3.05
C ALA A 191 21.43 -6.63 -3.34
N GLU A 192 22.29 -6.70 -2.33
CA GLU A 192 23.70 -7.05 -2.51
C GLU A 192 23.88 -8.44 -3.12
N ILE A 193 23.05 -9.40 -2.70
CA ILE A 193 23.11 -10.77 -3.20
C ILE A 193 22.61 -10.87 -4.64
N LEU A 194 21.44 -10.30 -4.94
CA LEU A 194 20.78 -10.39 -6.24
C LEU A 194 21.53 -9.64 -7.34
N PHE A 195 22.13 -8.50 -7.00
CA PHE A 195 22.88 -7.66 -7.96
C PHE A 195 24.39 -7.81 -7.85
N ASN A 196 24.86 -8.78 -7.06
CA ASN A 196 26.29 -9.06 -6.84
C ASN A 196 27.10 -7.80 -6.46
N LEU A 197 26.58 -7.01 -5.53
CA LEU A 197 27.20 -5.77 -5.07
C LEU A 197 28.19 -6.08 -3.95
N THR A 198 29.47 -6.20 -4.29
CA THR A 198 30.52 -6.68 -3.38
C THR A 198 31.36 -5.55 -2.79
N THR A 199 31.41 -4.40 -3.46
CA THR A 199 32.22 -3.26 -3.07
C THR A 199 31.36 -2.04 -2.73
N VAL A 200 31.92 -1.10 -1.95
CA VAL A 200 31.25 0.18 -1.66
C VAL A 200 30.93 0.95 -2.95
N ALA A 201 31.83 0.91 -3.94
CA ALA A 201 31.63 1.57 -5.22
C ALA A 201 30.43 0.98 -5.99
N GLU A 202 30.32 -0.35 -6.07
CA GLU A 202 29.18 -1.02 -6.73
C GLU A 202 27.86 -0.70 -6.04
N LYS A 203 27.81 -0.78 -4.70
CA LYS A 203 26.60 -0.45 -3.93
C LYS A 203 26.19 1.01 -4.12
N THR A 204 27.16 1.92 -4.12
CA THR A 204 26.94 3.37 -4.29
C THR A 204 26.43 3.68 -5.70
N ALA A 205 27.02 3.06 -6.73
CA ALA A 205 26.56 3.21 -8.11
C ALA A 205 25.12 2.69 -8.29
N TRP A 206 24.84 1.51 -7.76
CA TRP A 206 23.49 0.93 -7.80
C TRP A 206 22.46 1.81 -7.08
N LEU A 207 22.78 2.34 -5.89
CA LEU A 207 21.91 3.30 -5.19
C LEU A 207 21.70 4.59 -5.99
N GLY A 208 22.73 5.09 -6.67
CA GLY A 208 22.61 6.26 -7.53
C GLY A 208 21.60 6.06 -8.66
N GLU A 209 21.68 4.91 -9.34
CA GLU A 209 20.70 4.54 -10.37
C GLU A 209 19.30 4.35 -9.79
N TYR A 210 19.20 3.65 -8.65
CA TYR A 210 17.94 3.42 -7.94
C TYR A 210 17.27 4.75 -7.56
N PHE A 211 17.98 5.65 -6.87
CA PHE A 211 17.44 6.93 -6.40
C PHE A 211 17.09 7.85 -7.57
N THR A 212 17.92 7.90 -8.61
CA THR A 212 17.62 8.69 -9.81
C THR A 212 16.29 8.25 -10.42
N ARG A 213 16.08 6.94 -10.61
CA ARG A 213 14.83 6.41 -11.14
C ARG A 213 13.66 6.60 -10.17
N PHE A 214 13.88 6.35 -8.88
CA PHE A 214 12.88 6.46 -7.83
C PHE A 214 12.35 7.89 -7.70
N PHE A 215 13.22 8.89 -7.54
CA PHE A 215 12.80 10.28 -7.45
C PHE A 215 12.11 10.75 -8.73
N ALA A 216 12.65 10.39 -9.91
CA ALA A 216 12.06 10.77 -11.18
C ALA A 216 10.61 10.31 -11.33
N LEU A 217 10.26 9.14 -10.76
CA LEU A 217 8.94 8.55 -10.86
C LEU A 217 8.02 8.95 -9.68
N MET A 218 8.52 8.94 -8.44
CA MET A 218 7.72 9.18 -7.24
C MET A 218 7.37 10.65 -7.02
N LEU A 219 8.25 11.57 -7.44
CA LEU A 219 8.01 13.01 -7.25
C LEU A 219 7.17 13.64 -8.36
N GLN A 220 6.99 12.96 -9.50
CA GLN A 220 6.16 13.46 -10.61
C GLN A 220 4.72 13.79 -10.19
N PRO A 221 3.96 12.87 -9.56
CA PRO A 221 2.61 13.18 -9.06
C PRO A 221 2.62 14.28 -8.00
N LEU A 222 3.65 14.34 -7.16
CA LEU A 222 3.77 15.33 -6.10
C LEU A 222 3.95 16.74 -6.68
N VAL A 223 4.93 16.94 -7.56
CA VAL A 223 5.22 18.24 -8.18
C VAL A 223 4.06 18.72 -9.04
N ARG A 224 3.47 17.82 -9.84
CA ARG A 224 2.48 18.22 -10.86
C ARG A 224 1.06 18.27 -10.34
N TYR A 225 0.72 17.48 -9.33
CA TYR A 225 -0.65 17.30 -8.87
C TYR A 225 -0.82 17.43 -7.35
N GLU A 226 0.27 17.65 -6.59
CA GLU A 226 0.23 17.65 -5.12
C GLU A 226 -0.37 16.36 -4.57
N ILE A 227 0.05 15.25 -5.18
CA ILE A 227 -0.30 13.87 -4.79
C ILE A 227 0.96 13.22 -4.24
N ALA A 228 0.96 12.90 -2.95
CA ALA A 228 2.00 12.09 -2.35
C ALA A 228 1.65 10.62 -2.57
N LEU A 229 2.50 9.90 -3.30
CA LEU A 229 2.50 8.43 -3.23
C LEU A 229 3.07 8.07 -1.85
N ASP A 230 2.37 7.22 -1.09
CA ASP A 230 2.81 6.77 0.23
C ASP A 230 3.94 5.74 0.07
N ALA A 231 5.09 6.24 -0.38
CA ALA A 231 6.19 5.45 -0.92
C ALA A 231 7.17 4.99 0.17
N HIS A 232 6.65 4.44 1.26
CA HIS A 232 7.48 3.70 2.21
C HIS A 232 7.79 2.30 1.65
N MET A 233 8.85 1.66 2.15
CA MET A 233 9.40 0.44 1.52
C MET A 233 8.43 -0.75 1.41
N GLN A 234 7.44 -0.88 2.31
CA GLN A 234 6.40 -1.92 2.20
C GLN A 234 5.32 -1.63 1.15
N ASN A 235 5.11 -0.35 0.80
CA ASN A 235 4.10 0.09 -0.16
C ASN A 235 4.66 0.25 -1.58
N VAL A 236 5.99 0.21 -1.72
CA VAL A 236 6.69 0.23 -2.99
C VAL A 236 7.10 -1.19 -3.37
N VAL A 237 6.81 -1.55 -4.61
CA VAL A 237 7.30 -2.77 -5.26
C VAL A 237 8.19 -2.37 -6.42
N VAL A 238 9.45 -2.79 -6.40
CA VAL A 238 10.42 -2.57 -7.47
C VAL A 238 10.13 -3.53 -8.61
N ARG A 239 10.08 -3.01 -9.83
CA ARG A 239 9.93 -3.81 -11.06
C ARG A 239 11.30 -4.01 -11.67
N ILE A 240 11.76 -5.25 -11.77
CA ILE A 240 13.12 -5.58 -12.23
C ILE A 240 13.03 -6.46 -13.46
N CYS A 241 13.77 -6.12 -14.52
CA CYS A 241 13.91 -7.00 -15.68
C CYS A 241 14.67 -8.27 -15.29
N THR A 242 14.06 -9.43 -15.48
CA THR A 242 14.63 -10.72 -15.05
C THR A 242 15.85 -11.16 -15.86
N GLU A 243 16.02 -10.64 -17.07
CA GLU A 243 17.21 -10.91 -17.90
C GLU A 243 18.41 -10.02 -17.55
N THR A 244 18.17 -8.73 -17.29
CA THR A 244 19.25 -7.74 -17.16
C THR A 244 19.50 -7.26 -15.74
N GLY A 245 18.57 -7.52 -14.81
CA GLY A 245 18.58 -6.91 -13.48
C GLY A 245 18.21 -5.43 -13.47
N TYR A 246 17.91 -4.83 -14.63
CA TYR A 246 17.60 -3.40 -14.71
C TYR A 246 16.27 -3.06 -14.03
N ILE A 247 16.26 -1.98 -13.23
CA ILE A 247 15.05 -1.48 -12.60
C ILE A 247 14.18 -0.85 -13.69
N LYS A 248 13.03 -1.46 -13.99
CA LYS A 248 12.09 -1.01 -15.03
C LYS A 248 11.12 0.06 -14.54
N GLY A 249 10.93 0.18 -13.24
CA GLY A 249 10.01 1.13 -12.62
C GLY A 249 9.55 0.62 -11.26
N PHE A 250 8.37 1.05 -10.84
CA PHE A 250 7.82 0.70 -9.53
C PHE A 250 6.33 0.40 -9.62
N ALA A 251 5.80 -0.19 -8.56
CA ALA A 251 4.37 -0.28 -8.33
C ALA A 251 4.04 0.20 -6.91
N ILE A 252 2.93 0.93 -6.75
CA ILE A 252 2.53 1.58 -5.50
C ILE A 252 1.13 1.15 -5.06
N ARG A 253 0.86 1.29 -3.76
CA ARG A 253 -0.40 0.83 -3.13
C ARG A 253 -1.25 1.96 -2.58
N ASP A 254 -0.66 2.86 -1.79
CA ASP A 254 -1.40 3.87 -1.04
C ASP A 254 -0.92 5.29 -1.40
N VAL A 255 -1.79 6.28 -1.17
CA VAL A 255 -1.62 7.66 -1.65
C VAL A 255 -2.30 8.66 -0.74
N LYS A 256 -1.85 9.93 -0.82
CA LYS A 256 -2.48 11.08 -0.18
C LYS A 256 -2.61 12.25 -1.16
N PHE A 257 -3.75 12.94 -1.10
CA PHE A 257 -4.12 13.97 -2.06
C PHE A 257 -4.35 15.34 -1.41
N HIS A 258 -3.87 16.40 -2.06
CA HIS A 258 -4.29 17.76 -1.75
C HIS A 258 -5.60 18.10 -2.49
N LYS A 259 -6.71 18.12 -1.76
CA LYS A 259 -8.06 18.29 -2.31
C LYS A 259 -8.22 19.60 -3.12
N PRO A 260 -7.78 20.78 -2.64
CA PRO A 260 -7.86 22.02 -3.42
C PRO A 260 -7.13 21.95 -4.76
N THR A 261 -5.97 21.28 -4.83
CA THR A 261 -5.23 21.14 -6.10
C THR A 261 -5.96 20.23 -7.08
N LEU A 262 -6.53 19.12 -6.61
CA LEU A 262 -7.31 18.21 -7.44
C LEU A 262 -8.52 18.91 -8.05
N LEU A 263 -9.31 19.61 -7.23
CA LEU A 263 -10.46 20.39 -7.69
C LEU A 263 -10.07 21.43 -8.74
N LYS A 264 -9.00 22.20 -8.47
CA LYS A 264 -8.48 23.19 -9.43
C LYS A 264 -8.03 22.58 -10.76
N LYS A 265 -7.62 21.31 -10.76
CA LYS A 265 -7.21 20.56 -11.96
C LYS A 265 -8.38 19.80 -12.62
N GLY A 266 -9.60 20.00 -12.15
CA GLY A 266 -10.82 19.43 -12.73
C GLY A 266 -11.06 17.97 -12.36
N PHE A 267 -10.46 17.47 -11.28
CA PHE A 267 -10.78 16.14 -10.78
C PHE A 267 -12.03 16.17 -9.91
N ASN A 268 -12.87 15.15 -10.03
CA ASN A 268 -14.01 14.91 -9.13
C ASN A 268 -13.51 14.25 -7.82
N VAL A 269 -13.96 14.76 -6.68
CA VAL A 269 -13.66 14.24 -5.32
C VAL A 269 -14.93 13.95 -4.50
N ASP A 270 -16.10 13.88 -5.14
CA ASP A 270 -17.41 13.60 -4.51
C ASP A 270 -17.49 12.18 -3.91
N TRP A 271 -16.52 11.33 -4.24
CA TRP A 271 -16.32 10.02 -3.64
C TRP A 271 -15.78 10.08 -2.21
N GLU A 272 -15.37 11.26 -1.73
CA GLU A 272 -14.82 11.43 -0.39
C GLU A 272 -15.80 10.94 0.68
N VAL A 273 -15.30 10.07 1.56
CA VAL A 273 -16.06 9.59 2.71
C VAL A 273 -15.62 10.33 3.95
N GLU A 274 -16.58 10.88 4.69
CA GLU A 274 -16.34 11.57 5.96
C GLU A 274 -15.44 10.75 6.91
N GLY A 275 -14.44 11.40 7.50
CA GLY A 275 -13.46 10.79 8.38
C GLY A 275 -12.34 10.02 7.66
N SER A 276 -12.31 10.01 6.33
CA SER A 276 -11.14 9.54 5.58
C SER A 276 -9.94 10.46 5.77
N LEU A 277 -8.74 9.89 5.76
CA LEU A 277 -7.47 10.62 5.86
C LEU A 277 -6.74 10.75 4.51
N THR A 278 -7.37 10.29 3.43
CA THR A 278 -6.78 10.21 2.09
C THR A 278 -6.75 11.58 1.40
N LEU A 279 -7.79 12.39 1.59
CA LEU A 279 -7.87 13.78 1.14
C LEU A 279 -7.52 14.71 2.29
N THR A 280 -6.93 15.85 1.96
CA THR A 280 -6.64 16.92 2.92
C THR A 280 -6.66 18.28 2.24
N ASP A 281 -7.11 19.29 2.97
CA ASP A 281 -7.04 20.69 2.55
C ASP A 281 -5.69 21.34 2.87
N GLU A 282 -4.82 20.64 3.63
CA GLU A 282 -3.54 21.16 4.09
C GLU A 282 -2.39 20.61 3.25
N ILE A 283 -1.82 21.44 2.37
CA ILE A 283 -0.70 21.05 1.49
C ILE A 283 0.51 20.52 2.26
N ILE A 284 0.79 21.10 3.43
CA ILE A 284 1.89 20.66 4.29
C ILE A 284 1.69 19.22 4.78
N SER A 285 0.44 18.77 4.93
CA SER A 285 0.16 17.38 5.31
C SER A 285 0.56 16.40 4.20
N VAL A 286 0.41 16.79 2.93
CA VAL A 286 0.87 15.99 1.77
C VAL A 286 2.39 15.95 1.71
N TRP A 287 3.04 17.11 1.83
CA TRP A 287 4.51 17.19 1.80
C TRP A 287 5.17 16.48 2.99
N SER A 288 4.53 16.52 4.17
CA SER A 288 4.98 15.80 5.35
C SER A 288 4.92 14.30 5.16
N ILE A 289 3.83 13.77 4.58
CA ILE A 289 3.75 12.35 4.22
C ILE A 289 4.83 12.00 3.20
N ALA A 290 4.97 12.76 2.11
CA ALA A 290 6.01 12.48 1.12
C ALA A 290 7.43 12.49 1.74
N SER A 291 7.75 13.49 2.57
CA SER A 291 9.05 13.57 3.25
C SER A 291 9.29 12.40 4.19
N HIS A 292 8.28 11.99 4.96
CA HIS A 292 8.39 10.85 5.86
C HIS A 292 8.59 9.56 5.08
N THR A 293 7.76 9.29 4.08
CA THR A 293 7.70 7.99 3.42
C THR A 293 8.85 7.80 2.45
N ILE A 294 9.16 8.83 1.64
CA ILE A 294 10.30 8.81 0.71
C ILE A 294 11.60 8.91 1.49
N VAL A 295 11.86 9.98 2.25
CA VAL A 295 13.21 10.20 2.78
C VAL A 295 13.48 9.34 4.00
N GLN A 296 12.62 9.40 5.02
CA GLN A 296 12.89 8.74 6.29
C GLN A 296 12.63 7.24 6.23
N SER A 297 11.54 6.80 5.61
CA SER A 297 11.19 5.38 5.60
C SER A 297 11.84 4.62 4.46
N HIS A 298 12.03 5.24 3.29
CA HIS A 298 12.55 4.56 2.10
C HIS A 298 14.05 4.77 1.93
N ILE A 299 14.49 6.00 1.66
CA ILE A 299 15.91 6.30 1.39
C ILE A 299 16.83 5.92 2.56
N ALA A 300 16.43 6.23 3.81
CA ALA A 300 17.19 5.78 4.97
C ALA A 300 17.26 4.24 5.04
N GLY A 301 16.14 3.57 4.77
CA GLY A 301 16.04 2.12 4.73
C GLY A 301 16.85 1.47 3.61
N ASP A 302 17.27 2.23 2.59
CA ASP A 302 18.24 1.77 1.60
C ASP A 302 19.69 2.01 2.07
N ILE A 303 19.99 3.20 2.61
CA ILE A 303 21.36 3.60 2.98
C ILE A 303 21.90 2.82 4.18
N TYR A 304 21.09 2.64 5.22
CA TYR A 304 21.55 2.05 6.48
C TYR A 304 21.86 0.55 6.35
N PRO A 305 20.97 -0.31 5.82
CA PRO A 305 21.24 -1.74 5.70
C PRO A 305 22.40 -2.07 4.76
N MET A 306 22.62 -1.23 3.73
CA MET A 306 23.78 -1.34 2.82
C MET A 306 25.09 -0.77 3.40
N GLN A 307 25.05 -0.20 4.61
CA GLN A 307 26.20 0.38 5.33
C GLN A 307 26.85 1.55 4.58
N LEU A 308 26.04 2.38 3.92
CA LEU A 308 26.54 3.49 3.08
C LEU A 308 26.44 4.87 3.74
N GLU A 309 25.98 4.97 4.99
CA GLU A 309 25.86 6.26 5.68
C GLU A 309 27.21 7.00 5.73
N ALA A 310 28.24 6.36 6.28
CA ALA A 310 29.60 6.92 6.37
C ALA A 310 30.32 6.99 5.01
N GLN A 311 29.76 6.36 3.97
CA GLN A 311 30.33 6.29 2.62
C GLN A 311 29.69 7.30 1.65
N GLY A 312 28.90 8.25 2.16
CA GLY A 312 28.31 9.31 1.35
C GLY A 312 26.97 8.94 0.70
N GLY A 313 26.28 7.87 1.13
CA GLY A 313 24.97 7.47 0.59
C GLY A 313 23.92 8.58 0.63
N TRP A 314 23.93 9.43 1.67
CA TRP A 314 23.07 10.61 1.75
C TRP A 314 23.42 11.70 0.73
N GLY A 315 24.69 11.79 0.33
CA GLY A 315 25.15 12.66 -0.75
C GLY A 315 24.52 12.25 -2.08
N VAL A 316 24.59 10.95 -2.40
CA VAL A 316 23.96 10.37 -3.61
C VAL A 316 22.45 10.65 -3.64
N ALA A 317 21.75 10.42 -2.53
CA ALA A 317 20.32 10.71 -2.45
C ALA A 317 20.01 12.21 -2.65
N ARG A 318 20.81 13.09 -2.05
CA ARG A 318 20.65 14.55 -2.17
C ARG A 318 20.89 15.03 -3.59
N GLU A 319 21.92 14.53 -4.25
CA GLU A 319 22.24 14.85 -5.65
C GLU A 319 21.07 14.44 -6.56
N ALA A 320 20.65 13.17 -6.48
CA ALA A 320 19.53 12.66 -7.28
C ALA A 320 18.22 13.44 -7.06
N LEU A 321 17.88 13.77 -5.80
CA LEU A 321 16.72 14.59 -5.46
C LEU A 321 16.82 16.00 -6.06
N THR A 322 17.98 16.64 -5.89
CA THR A 322 18.23 18.01 -6.34
C THR A 322 18.16 18.09 -7.87
N GLU A 323 18.82 17.17 -8.56
CA GLU A 323 18.78 17.10 -10.02
C GLU A 323 17.37 16.83 -10.55
N MET A 324 16.61 15.94 -9.91
CA MET A 324 15.23 15.66 -10.31
C MET A 324 14.36 16.92 -10.22
N LEU A 325 14.38 17.59 -9.06
CA LEU A 325 13.55 18.78 -8.84
C LEU A 325 14.06 20.00 -9.63
N ALA A 326 15.35 20.10 -9.93
CA ALA A 326 15.91 21.17 -10.75
C ALA A 326 15.48 21.11 -12.23
N LYS A 327 15.09 19.92 -12.73
CA LYS A 327 14.54 19.74 -14.09
C LYS A 327 13.17 20.42 -14.26
N ASP A 328 12.46 20.69 -13.16
CA ASP A 328 11.16 21.35 -13.18
C ASP A 328 11.28 22.79 -12.65
N SER A 329 11.04 23.78 -13.51
CA SER A 329 11.20 25.20 -13.17
C SER A 329 10.03 25.77 -12.35
N SER A 330 9.00 24.97 -12.05
CA SER A 330 7.82 25.39 -11.32
C SER A 330 8.13 25.87 -9.90
N LYS A 331 7.25 26.74 -9.39
CA LYS A 331 7.31 27.20 -7.99
C LYS A 331 7.17 26.02 -7.01
N THR A 332 6.34 25.02 -7.34
CA THR A 332 6.13 23.84 -6.52
C THR A 332 7.42 23.03 -6.36
N ALA A 333 8.14 22.74 -7.45
CA ALA A 333 9.40 21.99 -7.38
C ALA A 333 10.45 22.69 -6.48
N LYS A 334 10.59 24.01 -6.60
CA LYS A 334 11.49 24.81 -5.75
C LYS A 334 11.09 24.79 -4.27
N LEU A 335 9.78 24.87 -3.98
CA LEU A 335 9.27 24.81 -2.61
C LEU A 335 9.45 23.43 -2.00
N LEU A 336 9.19 22.36 -2.77
CA LEU A 336 9.42 20.98 -2.36
C LEU A 336 10.89 20.72 -2.06
N LEU A 337 11.80 21.16 -2.94
CA LEU A 337 13.25 21.01 -2.69
C LEU A 337 13.65 21.68 -1.38
N LYS A 338 13.20 22.91 -1.14
CA LYS A 338 13.41 23.61 0.13
C LYS A 338 12.79 22.86 1.31
N TYR A 339 11.63 22.22 1.12
CA TYR A 339 10.96 21.45 2.16
C TYR A 339 11.73 20.18 2.54
N PHE A 340 12.15 19.38 1.55
CA PHE A 340 12.93 18.16 1.77
C PHE A 340 14.33 18.44 2.37
N LEU A 341 14.93 19.60 2.06
CA LEU A 341 16.27 19.98 2.55
C LEU A 341 16.25 20.83 3.83
N LYS A 342 15.13 20.91 4.55
CA LYS A 342 15.08 21.59 5.85
C LYS A 342 16.08 20.94 6.82
N GLY A 343 16.75 21.78 7.62
CA GLY A 343 17.68 21.29 8.66
C GLY A 343 17.00 20.46 9.75
N THR A 344 15.69 20.66 9.96
CA THR A 344 14.87 19.86 10.89
C THR A 344 13.48 19.64 10.32
N VAL A 345 12.89 18.48 10.66
CA VAL A 345 11.52 18.11 10.31
C VAL A 345 10.82 17.50 11.51
N ALA A 346 9.54 17.81 11.69
CA ALA A 346 8.72 17.16 12.71
C ALA A 346 8.26 15.80 12.18
N LEU A 347 8.49 14.74 12.96
CA LEU A 347 8.23 13.37 12.57
C LEU A 347 7.31 12.68 13.56
N LYS A 348 6.62 11.63 13.08
CA LYS A 348 5.88 10.72 13.97
C LYS A 348 6.88 9.94 14.82
N CYS A 349 6.68 9.95 16.13
CA CYS A 349 7.41 9.08 17.04
C CYS A 349 6.60 7.79 17.26
N PHE A 350 6.88 6.76 16.45
CA PHE A 350 6.16 5.49 16.54
C PHE A 350 6.32 4.81 17.91
N PHE A 351 7.48 4.95 18.56
CA PHE A 351 7.68 4.43 19.91
C PHE A 351 6.77 5.11 20.92
N ARG A 352 6.67 6.45 20.89
CA ARG A 352 5.73 7.21 21.73
C ARG A 352 4.28 6.78 21.45
N MET A 353 3.91 6.64 20.18
CA MET A 353 2.59 6.16 19.77
C MET A 353 2.25 4.77 20.31
N ILE A 354 3.20 3.83 20.33
CA ILE A 354 3.04 2.50 20.93
C ILE A 354 2.80 2.63 22.44
N VAL A 355 3.62 3.41 23.14
CA VAL A 355 3.53 3.61 24.59
C VAL A 355 2.21 4.30 24.99
N GLU A 356 1.75 5.28 24.21
CA GLU A 356 0.50 6.01 24.46
C GLU A 356 -0.75 5.27 23.98
N GLY A 357 -0.61 4.17 23.23
CA GLY A 357 -1.74 3.45 22.62
C GLY A 357 -2.46 4.23 21.52
N VAL A 358 -1.82 5.26 20.93
CA VAL A 358 -2.40 6.14 19.91
C VAL A 358 -1.91 5.73 18.53
N TYR A 359 -2.82 5.52 17.57
CA TYR A 359 -2.45 5.11 16.19
C TYR A 359 -2.91 6.06 15.08
N ARG A 360 -3.82 7.03 15.34
CA ARG A 360 -4.37 7.94 14.31
C ARG A 360 -4.11 9.42 14.51
N TYR A 361 -3.94 9.88 15.75
CA TYR A 361 -3.75 11.28 16.07
C TYR A 361 -2.28 11.52 16.41
N MET A 362 -1.71 12.62 15.91
CA MET A 362 -0.47 13.10 16.49
C MET A 362 -0.79 13.55 17.92
N SER A 363 -0.16 12.92 18.91
CA SER A 363 0.10 13.57 20.18
C SER A 363 1.03 14.74 19.88
N THR A 364 0.45 15.91 19.56
CA THR A 364 1.19 17.17 19.48
C THR A 364 1.36 17.69 20.90
N GLY A 365 2.13 16.96 21.70
CA GLY A 365 2.61 17.38 23.00
C GLY A 365 4.14 17.38 23.00
N PRO A 366 4.80 18.40 23.60
CA PRO A 366 6.24 18.41 23.80
C PRO A 366 6.73 17.11 24.46
#